data_AF-A0A4R9LTD1-F1
#
_entry.id   AF-A0A4R9LTD1-F1
#
_cell.length_a   1.000
_cell.length_b   1.000
_cell.length_c   1.000
_cell.angle_alpha   90.00
_cell.angle_beta   90.00
_cell.angle_gamma   90.00
#
_symmetry.space_group_name_H-M   'P 1'
#
loop_
_entity.id
_entity.type
_entity.pdbx_description
1 polymer ?
#
loop_
_entity_poly.entity_id
_entity_poly.type
_entity_poly.pdbx_seq_one_letter_code
_entity_poly.pdbx_strand_id
1 'polypeptide(L)'
;MKNNLSKYLYPVLFFSLHVGLLGETNHTIQWKPIENASGYSIEVKDTQGKVLTKETTEPSASFLLGIGTYTYRIGVFNKFKKIAKFSSWKELIVRQVSSPIIRSQSTLAKREGGKDILTVSGDNFYEGTKAYIIQDGKKIPVELETTSDHKTSIVKVESSKLNKNKDYKLVLENPKSTPVEIPIQSSSIVNSEEDTSTDETSSNQDTTNTKDKTSKSDYTPPTIWSLFWRQALIPGWGHLYAKDTKTGSAYLFAFLGTSLVALDQQDLYQSSRDHFRIRSNTVTAFRLMDPDAIYIPYYAGTLVNTHNAEDVRERQFALQTSLTIVGTVYLVSLAHILITGYQRKDPEQHKPGMSMGVKADDPGYITRSLDPQYLKMDILYSIFF
;
A
#
# COMPACT_ATOMS: atom_id res chain seq x y z
N MET A 1 -35.27 -11.72 -55.08
CA MET A 1 -35.11 -11.29 -53.67
C MET A 1 -33.61 -11.13 -53.41
N LYS A 2 -33.11 -9.90 -53.27
CA LYS A 2 -31.70 -9.60 -52.98
C LYS A 2 -31.56 -9.33 -51.48
N ASN A 3 -30.80 -10.16 -50.78
CA ASN A 3 -30.55 -10.05 -49.35
C ASN A 3 -29.66 -8.83 -49.04
N ASN A 4 -30.22 -7.86 -48.31
CA ASN A 4 -29.50 -6.75 -47.69
C ASN A 4 -29.19 -7.12 -46.23
N LEU A 5 -28.09 -7.83 -45.98
CA LEU A 5 -27.70 -8.23 -44.62
C LEU A 5 -26.21 -7.99 -44.32
N SER A 6 -25.64 -6.85 -44.72
CA SER A 6 -24.22 -6.52 -44.42
C SER A 6 -23.97 -5.06 -44.04
N LYS A 7 -24.85 -4.41 -43.29
CA LYS A 7 -24.68 -2.98 -42.92
C LYS A 7 -24.45 -2.67 -41.44
N TYR A 8 -24.26 -3.67 -40.57
CA TYR A 8 -23.94 -3.42 -39.16
C TYR A 8 -22.79 -4.30 -38.67
N LEU A 9 -21.59 -4.05 -39.19
CA LEU A 9 -20.35 -4.50 -38.57
C LEU A 9 -19.66 -3.26 -37.98
N TYR A 10 -20.00 -2.91 -36.75
CA TYR A 10 -19.27 -1.90 -35.98
C TYR A 10 -17.85 -2.43 -35.72
N PRO A 11 -16.78 -1.69 -36.06
CA PRO A 11 -15.46 -2.03 -35.55
C PRO A 11 -15.42 -1.64 -34.07
N VAL A 12 -15.48 -2.62 -33.18
CA VAL A 12 -15.06 -2.44 -31.78
C VAL A 12 -13.55 -2.21 -31.82
N LEU A 13 -13.18 -0.94 -31.87
CA LEU A 13 -11.82 -0.45 -31.84
C LEU A 13 -11.30 -0.69 -30.41
N PHE A 14 -10.68 -1.86 -30.20
CA PHE A 14 -9.92 -2.17 -29.00
C PHE A 14 -8.75 -1.20 -28.91
N PHE A 15 -8.99 -0.06 -28.25
CA PHE A 15 -7.94 0.86 -27.85
C PHE A 15 -7.19 0.16 -26.70
N SER A 16 -6.20 -0.66 -27.04
CA SER A 16 -5.23 -1.22 -26.11
C SER A 16 -4.28 -0.09 -25.68
N LEU A 17 -4.80 0.81 -24.84
CA LEU A 17 -4.04 1.82 -24.15
C LEU A 17 -3.04 1.10 -23.23
N HIS A 18 -1.84 0.83 -23.73
CA HIS A 18 -0.71 0.43 -22.91
C HIS A 18 -0.31 1.65 -22.10
N VAL A 19 -1.00 1.85 -20.98
CA VAL A 19 -0.61 2.82 -19.97
C VAL A 19 0.60 2.25 -19.25
N GLY A 20 1.78 2.43 -19.85
CA GLY A 20 3.05 2.36 -19.14
C GLY A 20 3.21 3.60 -18.24
N LEU A 21 2.33 3.78 -17.26
CA LEU A 21 2.54 4.73 -16.16
C LEU A 21 3.21 3.99 -15.01
N LEU A 22 4.49 3.64 -15.17
CA LEU A 22 5.35 3.52 -14.02
C LEU A 22 5.79 4.94 -13.69
N GLY A 23 5.26 5.50 -12.60
CA GLY A 23 5.58 6.85 -12.16
C GLY A 23 7.05 6.95 -11.77
N GLU A 24 7.89 7.37 -12.71
CA GLU A 24 9.28 7.68 -12.43
C GLU A 24 9.36 9.00 -11.66
N THR A 25 10.15 9.04 -10.58
CA THR A 25 10.33 10.26 -9.78
C THR A 25 11.78 10.64 -9.65
N ASN A 26 12.05 11.93 -9.43
CA ASN A 26 13.42 12.42 -9.27
C ASN A 26 13.98 12.03 -7.89
N HIS A 27 15.03 11.22 -7.89
CA HIS A 27 15.80 10.84 -6.71
C HIS A 27 17.19 11.44 -6.77
N THR A 28 17.62 12.10 -5.69
CA THR A 28 18.92 12.75 -5.63
C THR A 28 19.87 11.95 -4.75
N ILE A 29 21.01 11.60 -5.32
CA ILE A 29 22.12 10.96 -4.61
C ILE A 29 23.09 12.07 -4.22
N GLN A 30 23.50 12.12 -2.94
CA GLN A 30 24.46 13.08 -2.41
C GLN A 30 25.64 12.32 -1.77
N TRP A 31 26.84 12.90 -1.88
CA TRP A 31 28.04 12.32 -1.28
C TRP A 31 28.95 13.41 -0.70
N LYS A 32 29.94 12.99 0.08
CA LYS A 32 30.95 13.92 0.58
C LYS A 32 31.86 14.37 -0.58
N PRO A 33 32.12 15.68 -0.73
CA PRO A 33 33.03 16.15 -1.77
C PRO A 33 34.43 15.62 -1.53
N ILE A 34 35.14 15.30 -2.62
CA ILE A 34 36.52 14.83 -2.58
C ILE A 34 37.41 15.99 -3.00
N GLU A 35 38.39 16.32 -2.16
CA GLU A 35 39.35 17.38 -2.44
C GLU A 35 40.11 17.10 -3.76
N ASN A 36 40.28 18.15 -4.57
CA ASN A 36 40.93 18.10 -5.89
C ASN A 36 40.21 17.28 -6.98
N ALA A 37 38.96 16.85 -6.75
CA ALA A 37 38.14 16.27 -7.80
C ALA A 37 37.71 17.36 -8.80
N SER A 38 37.84 17.10 -10.10
CA SER A 38 37.35 18.01 -11.15
C SER A 38 35.87 17.79 -11.50
N GLY A 39 35.29 16.70 -10.99
CA GLY A 39 33.90 16.30 -11.17
C GLY A 39 33.69 14.82 -10.84
N TYR A 40 32.49 14.33 -11.13
CA TYR A 40 32.03 12.99 -10.80
C TYR A 40 31.25 12.39 -11.96
N SER A 41 31.32 11.07 -12.10
CA SER A 41 30.47 10.26 -12.98
C SER A 41 29.69 9.27 -12.12
N ILE A 42 28.37 9.30 -12.20
CA ILE A 42 27.50 8.48 -11.38
C ILE A 42 26.79 7.51 -12.30
N GLU A 43 26.92 6.23 -11.97
CA GLU A 43 26.26 5.16 -12.69
C GLU A 43 25.21 4.53 -11.79
N VAL A 44 23.99 4.40 -12.30
CA VAL A 44 22.87 3.71 -11.65
C VAL A 44 22.46 2.54 -12.54
N LYS A 45 22.50 1.34 -12.00
CA LYS A 45 22.22 0.08 -12.69
C LYS A 45 20.94 -0.55 -12.12
N ASP A 46 20.00 -0.89 -12.99
CA ASP A 46 18.79 -1.62 -12.60
C ASP A 46 19.03 -3.15 -12.51
N THR A 47 18.01 -3.89 -12.05
CA THR A 47 18.05 -5.36 -11.96
C THR A 47 18.14 -6.07 -13.32
N GLN A 48 17.76 -5.40 -14.40
CA GLN A 48 17.85 -5.91 -15.78
C GLN A 48 19.23 -5.64 -16.41
N GLY A 49 20.09 -4.89 -15.70
CA GLY A 49 21.43 -4.55 -16.12
C GLY A 49 21.53 -3.27 -16.96
N LYS A 50 20.45 -2.52 -17.15
CA LYS A 50 20.48 -1.20 -17.80
C LYS A 50 21.21 -0.21 -16.90
N VAL A 51 22.17 0.50 -17.47
CA VAL A 51 22.99 1.50 -16.75
C VAL A 51 22.63 2.90 -17.22
N LEU A 52 22.23 3.75 -16.29
CA LEU A 52 22.05 5.19 -16.46
C LEU A 52 23.32 5.88 -15.95
N THR A 53 23.95 6.71 -16.79
CA THR A 53 25.17 7.44 -16.44
C THR A 53 24.91 8.93 -16.45
N LYS A 54 25.40 9.65 -15.44
CA LYS A 54 25.32 11.11 -15.37
C LYS A 54 26.61 11.70 -14.82
N GLU A 55 27.08 12.75 -15.47
CA GLU A 55 28.27 13.50 -15.04
C GLU A 55 27.86 14.81 -14.36
N THR A 56 28.57 15.20 -13.31
CA THR A 56 28.30 16.41 -12.53
C THR A 56 29.58 16.95 -11.90
N THR A 57 29.65 18.26 -11.69
CA THR A 57 30.73 18.91 -10.92
C THR A 57 30.38 19.05 -9.45
N GLU A 58 29.10 18.97 -9.12
CA GLU A 58 28.60 19.06 -7.74
C GLU A 58 28.62 17.69 -7.07
N PRO A 59 28.75 17.61 -5.73
CA PRO A 59 28.67 16.36 -4.99
C PRO A 59 27.21 15.84 -4.85
N SER A 60 26.39 16.08 -5.87
CA SER A 60 25.01 15.64 -5.96
C SER A 60 24.58 15.36 -7.40
N ALA A 61 23.72 14.36 -7.59
CA ALA A 61 23.13 14.03 -8.88
C ALA A 61 21.70 13.50 -8.74
N SER A 62 20.77 14.05 -9.52
CA SER A 62 19.39 13.59 -9.58
C SER A 62 19.13 12.68 -10.78
N PHE A 63 18.46 11.55 -10.54
CA PHE A 63 18.04 10.56 -11.52
C PHE A 63 16.52 10.40 -11.48
N LEU A 64 15.92 10.23 -12.65
CA LEU A 64 14.52 9.85 -12.77
C LEU A 64 14.45 8.32 -12.68
N LEU A 65 13.97 7.78 -11.56
CA LEU A 65 13.92 6.34 -11.30
C LEU A 65 12.49 5.93 -10.97
N GLY A 66 12.08 4.76 -11.47
CA GLY A 66 10.83 4.10 -11.11
C GLY A 66 10.96 3.30 -9.82
N ILE A 67 9.85 2.72 -9.37
CA ILE A 67 9.84 1.78 -8.24
C ILE A 67 10.67 0.55 -8.61
N GLY A 68 11.64 0.20 -7.76
CA GLY A 68 12.53 -0.93 -8.02
C GLY A 68 13.80 -0.92 -7.19
N THR A 69 14.61 -1.96 -7.39
CA THR A 69 15.94 -2.07 -6.79
C THR A 69 16.99 -1.67 -7.83
N TYR A 70 17.91 -0.83 -7.41
CA TYR A 70 19.01 -0.32 -8.20
C TYR A 70 20.31 -0.49 -7.44
N THR A 71 21.42 -0.44 -8.17
CA THR A 71 22.74 -0.31 -7.58
C THR A 71 23.40 0.92 -8.18
N TYR A 72 24.13 1.69 -7.39
CA TYR A 72 24.85 2.86 -7.88
C TYR A 72 26.31 2.85 -7.49
N ARG A 73 27.14 3.51 -8.29
CA ARG A 73 28.55 3.79 -7.99
C ARG A 73 28.96 5.17 -8.47
N ILE A 74 29.99 5.72 -7.86
CA ILE A 74 30.49 7.07 -8.13
C ILE A 74 31.95 6.96 -8.58
N GLY A 75 32.21 7.42 -9.80
CA GLY A 75 33.53 7.66 -10.38
C GLY A 75 33.97 9.10 -10.12
N VAL A 76 35.24 9.29 -9.79
CA VAL A 76 35.82 10.61 -9.53
C VAL A 76 36.69 11.03 -10.71
N PHE A 77 36.50 12.23 -11.24
CA PHE A 77 37.36 12.79 -12.27
C PHE A 77 38.60 13.46 -11.67
N ASN A 78 39.76 13.19 -12.27
CA ASN A 78 41.00 13.91 -11.97
C ASN A 78 41.04 15.26 -12.71
N LYS A 79 42.08 16.06 -12.46
CA LYS A 79 42.31 17.35 -13.17
C LYS A 79 42.33 17.29 -14.70
N PHE A 80 42.46 16.10 -15.29
CA PHE A 80 42.43 15.86 -16.74
C PHE A 80 41.09 15.30 -17.24
N LYS A 81 40.03 15.37 -16.42
CA LYS A 81 38.69 14.83 -16.71
C LYS A 81 38.67 13.32 -17.03
N LYS A 82 39.64 12.56 -16.50
CA LYS A 82 39.67 11.09 -16.58
C LYS A 82 39.21 10.49 -15.26
N ILE A 83 38.48 9.38 -15.32
CA ILE A 83 38.03 8.67 -14.12
C ILE A 83 39.26 8.09 -13.41
N ALA A 84 39.54 8.60 -12.21
CA ALA A 84 40.64 8.14 -11.38
C ALA A 84 40.29 6.86 -10.63
N LYS A 85 39.07 6.78 -10.09
CA LYS A 85 38.61 5.67 -9.28
C LYS A 85 37.08 5.63 -9.23
N PHE A 86 36.51 4.42 -9.21
CA PHE A 86 35.11 4.18 -8.88
C PHE A 86 34.96 3.74 -7.42
N SER A 87 33.84 4.10 -6.80
CA SER A 87 33.38 3.49 -5.56
C SER A 87 32.94 2.04 -5.79
N SER A 88 32.79 1.28 -4.71
CA SER A 88 32.01 0.04 -4.74
C SER A 88 30.56 0.34 -5.11
N TRP A 89 29.88 -0.66 -5.68
CA TRP A 89 28.44 -0.62 -5.90
C TRP A 89 27.72 -0.59 -4.54
N LYS A 90 26.75 0.31 -4.41
CA LYS A 90 25.86 0.43 -3.26
C LYS A 90 24.43 0.20 -3.69
N GLU A 91 23.63 -0.42 -2.85
CA GLU A 91 22.21 -0.66 -3.11
C GLU A 91 21.39 0.63 -2.95
N LEU A 92 20.40 0.81 -3.83
CA LEU A 92 19.44 1.90 -3.82
C LEU A 92 18.06 1.30 -4.11
N ILE A 93 17.14 1.37 -3.14
CA ILE A 93 15.79 0.83 -3.31
C ILE A 93 14.81 2.00 -3.40
N VAL A 94 14.16 2.12 -4.56
CA VAL A 94 13.11 3.12 -4.79
C VAL A 94 11.77 2.48 -4.50
N ARG A 95 11.05 3.03 -3.51
CA ARG A 95 9.71 2.57 -3.10
C ARG A 95 8.74 3.74 -3.10
N GLN A 96 7.45 3.42 -3.21
CA GLN A 96 6.41 4.39 -2.95
C GLN A 96 6.42 4.77 -1.46
N VAL A 97 6.44 6.08 -1.16
CA VAL A 97 6.33 6.57 0.21
C VAL A 97 4.89 6.38 0.69
N SER A 98 4.74 5.63 1.77
CA SER A 98 3.46 5.44 2.46
C SER A 98 3.44 6.18 3.78
N SER A 99 2.25 6.49 4.31
CA SER A 99 2.13 7.03 5.65
C SER A 99 2.64 6.03 6.70
N PRO A 100 3.27 6.50 7.80
CA PRO A 100 3.76 5.62 8.85
C PRO A 100 2.58 4.87 9.51
N ILE A 101 2.73 3.57 9.71
CA ILE A 101 1.72 2.72 10.36
C ILE A 101 2.27 2.31 11.71
N ILE A 102 1.60 2.64 12.80
CA ILE A 102 2.06 2.26 14.14
C ILE A 102 1.39 0.94 14.52
N ARG A 103 2.20 -0.06 14.87
CA ARG A 103 1.71 -1.37 15.31
C ARG A 103 1.69 -1.49 16.83
N SER A 104 2.65 -0.86 17.50
CA SER A 104 2.71 -0.85 18.95
C SER A 104 3.43 0.38 19.46
N GLN A 105 2.97 0.87 20.60
CA GLN A 105 3.61 1.91 21.38
C GLN A 105 4.04 1.28 22.69
N SER A 106 5.30 1.49 23.08
CA SER A 106 5.79 1.10 24.39
C SER A 106 6.51 2.28 25.03
N THR A 107 5.96 2.76 26.14
CA THR A 107 6.64 3.64 27.09
C THR A 107 7.56 2.80 27.98
N LEU A 108 8.58 2.18 27.40
CA LEU A 108 9.71 1.71 28.20
C LEU A 108 10.51 2.94 28.60
N ALA A 109 10.15 3.54 29.74
CA ALA A 109 10.94 4.55 30.42
C ALA A 109 12.25 3.94 30.93
N LYS A 110 13.12 3.50 30.02
CA LYS A 110 14.50 3.18 30.36
C LYS A 110 15.18 4.53 30.53
N ARG A 111 15.33 4.94 31.80
CA ARG A 111 16.00 6.17 32.17
C ARG A 111 17.49 6.03 31.88
N GLU A 112 17.89 6.34 30.66
CA GLU A 112 19.29 6.37 30.25
C GLU A 112 19.75 7.82 30.27
N GLY A 113 20.57 8.19 31.27
CA GLY A 113 21.13 9.55 31.39
C GLY A 113 20.11 10.66 31.66
N GLY A 114 18.94 10.36 32.25
CA GLY A 114 17.93 11.38 32.60
C GLY A 114 16.97 11.79 31.47
N LYS A 115 16.93 11.03 30.37
CA LYS A 115 15.99 11.20 29.26
C LYS A 115 14.90 10.12 29.28
N ASP A 116 13.67 10.50 28.96
CA ASP A 116 12.50 9.62 28.93
C ASP A 116 12.37 9.08 27.49
N ILE A 117 12.77 7.83 27.28
CA ILE A 117 12.77 7.22 25.94
C ILE A 117 11.37 6.71 25.61
N LEU A 118 10.77 7.20 24.52
CA LEU A 118 9.52 6.69 23.98
C LEU A 118 9.83 5.75 22.81
N THR A 119 9.46 4.48 22.90
CA THR A 119 9.70 3.55 21.79
C THR A 119 8.41 3.35 20.99
N VAL A 120 8.43 3.70 19.70
CA VAL A 120 7.30 3.53 18.80
C VAL A 120 7.67 2.52 17.71
N SER A 121 6.92 1.43 17.61
CA SER A 121 7.18 0.37 16.62
C SER A 121 6.05 0.31 15.60
N GLY A 122 6.40 0.03 14.35
CA GLY A 122 5.51 0.27 13.22
C GLY A 122 6.21 0.15 11.86
N ASP A 123 5.44 0.26 10.79
CA ASP A 123 5.92 0.19 9.41
C ASP A 123 6.04 1.58 8.77
N ASN A 124 6.80 1.64 7.68
CA ASN A 124 6.97 2.84 6.84
C ASN A 124 7.62 4.02 7.57
N PHE A 125 8.59 3.75 8.43
CA PHE A 125 9.53 4.78 8.91
C PHE A 125 10.71 4.87 7.95
N TYR A 126 10.83 6.01 7.26
CA TYR A 126 11.87 6.22 6.26
C TYR A 126 12.98 7.14 6.78
N GLU A 127 14.14 7.08 6.15
CA GLU A 127 15.21 8.04 6.41
C GLU A 127 14.72 9.45 6.03
N GLY A 128 14.61 10.34 7.02
CA GLY A 128 14.04 11.68 6.86
C GLY A 128 12.60 11.86 7.36
N THR A 129 11.99 10.84 7.98
CA THR A 129 10.75 11.01 8.76
C THR A 129 10.98 12.02 9.88
N LYS A 130 10.14 13.05 9.95
CA LYS A 130 10.19 14.07 11.01
C LYS A 130 9.20 13.73 12.11
N ALA A 131 9.63 13.83 13.36
CA ALA A 131 8.78 13.64 14.52
C ALA A 131 8.66 14.93 15.33
N TYR A 132 7.43 15.29 15.70
CA TYR A 132 7.14 16.44 16.55
C TYR A 132 6.16 16.05 17.65
N ILE A 133 6.33 16.61 18.84
CA ILE A 133 5.32 16.55 19.89
C ILE A 133 4.59 17.89 19.93
N ILE A 134 3.26 17.83 19.92
CA ILE A 134 2.39 18.99 20.13
C ILE A 134 1.89 18.95 21.57
N GLN A 135 2.27 19.97 22.34
CA GLN A 135 1.76 20.23 23.69
C GLN A 135 1.35 21.69 23.80
N ASP A 136 0.12 21.97 24.27
CA ASP A 136 -0.40 23.34 24.44
C ASP A 136 -0.23 24.21 23.16
N GLY A 137 -0.35 23.60 21.97
CA GLY A 137 -0.17 24.28 20.68
C GLY A 137 1.30 24.53 20.27
N LYS A 138 2.29 24.16 21.09
CA LYS A 138 3.72 24.28 20.77
C LYS A 138 4.23 22.99 20.12
N LYS A 139 4.95 23.14 18.99
CA LYS A 139 5.64 22.04 18.28
C LYS A 139 7.06 21.87 18.83
N ILE A 140 7.33 20.73 19.46
CA ILE A 140 8.65 20.36 19.99
C ILE A 140 9.25 19.30 19.04
N PRO A 141 10.37 19.58 18.34
CA PRO A 141 11.00 18.60 17.49
C PRO A 141 11.60 17.47 18.32
N VAL A 142 11.51 16.24 17.81
CA VAL A 142 12.02 15.04 18.47
C VAL A 142 13.03 14.33 17.58
N GLU A 143 14.08 13.80 18.18
CA GLU A 143 15.08 12.99 17.46
C GLU A 143 14.52 11.58 17.21
N LEU A 144 14.54 11.17 15.95
CA LEU A 144 14.12 9.85 15.51
C LEU A 144 15.35 9.02 15.16
N GLU A 145 15.55 7.89 15.83
CA GLU A 145 16.51 6.88 15.41
C GLU A 145 15.74 5.73 14.77
N THR A 146 15.89 5.57 13.45
CA THR A 146 15.30 4.46 12.70
C THR A 146 16.30 3.32 12.61
N THR A 147 15.90 2.12 13.02
CA THR A 147 16.71 0.89 12.86
C THR A 147 16.90 0.58 11.37
N SER A 148 18.04 -0.03 10.99
CA SER A 148 18.35 -0.49 9.62
C SER A 148 17.24 -1.30 8.94
N ASP A 149 16.38 -1.92 9.76
CA ASP A 149 15.30 -2.79 9.31
C ASP A 149 14.01 -2.01 8.98
N HIS A 150 14.01 -0.69 9.18
CA HIS A 150 12.92 0.26 8.90
C HIS A 150 11.53 -0.11 9.50
N LYS A 151 11.54 -0.99 10.51
CA LYS A 151 10.36 -1.55 11.22
C LYS A 151 10.22 -1.05 12.67
N THR A 152 11.24 -0.38 13.19
CA THR A 152 11.26 0.15 14.56
C THR A 152 11.93 1.51 14.54
N SER A 153 11.24 2.53 15.06
CA SER A 153 11.83 3.86 15.27
C SER A 153 11.80 4.20 16.75
N ILE A 154 12.97 4.34 17.35
CA ILE A 154 13.09 4.78 18.73
C ILE A 154 12.95 6.29 18.72
N VAL A 155 11.89 6.80 19.35
CA VAL A 155 11.59 8.23 19.46
C VAL A 155 12.19 8.70 20.79
N LYS A 156 13.43 9.16 20.79
CA LYS A 156 14.07 9.62 22.03
C LYS A 156 13.57 11.03 22.34
N VAL A 157 12.78 11.17 23.42
CA VAL A 157 12.27 12.47 23.84
C VAL A 157 13.05 12.97 25.05
N GLU A 158 13.47 14.24 25.02
CA GLU A 158 14.17 14.86 26.14
C GLU A 158 13.16 15.37 27.18
N SER A 159 13.13 14.76 28.36
CA SER A 159 12.14 14.98 29.42
C SER A 159 12.12 16.40 30.01
N SER A 160 13.14 17.22 29.74
CA SER A 160 13.27 18.59 30.26
C SER A 160 12.37 19.60 29.53
N LYS A 161 11.82 19.24 28.37
CA LYS A 161 10.93 20.11 27.55
C LYS A 161 9.45 19.72 27.62
N LEU A 162 9.11 18.68 28.39
CA LEU A 162 7.78 18.09 28.47
C LEU A 162 7.15 18.34 29.85
N ASN A 163 5.93 18.87 29.91
CA ASN A 163 5.19 19.05 31.17
C ASN A 163 4.37 17.79 31.52
N LYS A 164 4.94 16.92 32.37
CA LYS A 164 4.51 15.54 32.70
C LYS A 164 3.03 15.33 33.10
N ASN A 165 2.28 16.39 33.38
CA ASN A 165 0.88 16.32 33.84
C ASN A 165 -0.17 16.65 32.77
N LYS A 166 0.21 16.71 31.49
CA LYS A 166 -0.70 17.05 30.40
C LYS A 166 -0.56 16.06 29.25
N ASP A 167 -1.67 15.77 28.57
CA ASP A 167 -1.69 14.90 27.41
C ASP A 167 -0.88 15.52 26.24
N TYR A 168 -0.27 14.64 25.44
CA TYR A 168 0.58 15.02 24.32
C TYR A 168 0.09 14.41 23.02
N LYS A 169 0.40 15.06 21.90
CA LYS A 169 0.22 14.46 20.57
C LYS A 169 1.56 14.28 19.88
N LEU A 170 1.92 13.05 19.52
CA LEU A 170 3.08 12.76 18.67
C LEU A 170 2.65 12.80 17.20
N VAL A 171 3.30 13.64 16.40
CA VAL A 171 3.05 13.78 14.97
C VAL A 171 4.25 13.26 14.21
N LEU A 172 4.01 12.30 13.33
CA LEU A 172 5.01 11.71 12.43
C LEU A 172 4.71 12.14 11.00
N GLU A 173 5.71 12.70 10.33
CA GLU A 173 5.59 13.22 8.97
C GLU A 173 6.65 12.58 8.06
N ASN A 174 6.21 11.77 7.08
CA ASN A 174 7.10 11.28 6.03
C ASN A 174 7.15 12.30 4.87
N PRO A 175 8.28 12.39 4.15
CA PRO A 175 8.38 13.28 2.99
C PRO A 175 7.29 12.99 1.95
N LYS A 176 6.44 13.99 1.67
CA LYS A 176 5.32 13.90 0.71
C LYS A 176 4.17 12.95 1.12
N SER A 177 4.04 12.58 2.40
CA SER A 177 2.85 11.90 2.93
C SER A 177 2.02 12.82 3.83
N THR A 178 0.78 12.41 4.12
CA THR A 178 -0.01 13.05 5.17
C THR A 178 0.61 12.76 6.54
N PRO A 179 0.69 13.77 7.44
CA PRO A 179 1.14 13.56 8.81
C PRO A 179 0.19 12.64 9.58
N VAL A 180 0.73 11.80 10.45
CA VAL A 180 -0.04 10.93 11.35
C VAL A 180 0.08 11.49 12.76
N GLU A 181 -1.06 11.80 13.39
CA GLU A 181 -1.14 12.29 14.77
C GLU A 181 -1.51 11.16 15.73
N ILE A 182 -0.80 11.07 16.86
CA ILE A 182 -0.99 10.04 17.88
C ILE A 182 -1.26 10.72 19.22
N PRO A 183 -2.44 10.55 19.83
CA PRO A 183 -2.66 10.98 21.20
C PRO A 183 -1.94 10.03 22.17
N ILE A 184 -1.06 10.58 23.02
CA ILE A 184 -0.40 9.86 24.11
C ILE A 184 -1.08 10.28 25.42
N GLN A 185 -1.81 9.36 26.05
CA GLN A 185 -2.49 9.61 27.33
C GLN A 185 -1.49 9.52 28.49
N SER A 186 -1.58 10.47 29.43
CA SER A 186 -0.74 10.59 30.63
C SER A 186 -0.82 9.36 31.57
N SER A 187 -1.92 8.61 31.51
CA SER A 187 -2.25 7.53 32.46
C SER A 187 -1.33 6.31 32.38
N SER A 188 -0.58 6.14 31.29
CA SER A 188 0.41 5.05 31.15
C SER A 188 1.66 5.24 32.04
N ILE A 189 1.81 6.40 32.68
CA ILE A 189 2.98 6.76 33.50
C ILE A 189 2.75 6.44 35.00
N VAL A 190 1.52 6.16 35.43
CA VAL A 190 1.16 6.13 36.86
C VAL A 190 0.94 4.72 37.44
N ASN A 191 0.73 3.67 36.62
CA ASN A 191 0.43 2.33 37.13
C ASN A 191 1.68 1.46 37.45
N SER A 192 2.78 2.04 37.94
CA SER A 192 3.98 1.26 38.31
C SER A 192 4.48 1.53 39.73
N GLU A 193 3.60 2.05 40.58
CA GLU A 193 3.81 2.13 42.02
C GLU A 193 2.58 1.52 42.71
N GLU A 194 2.46 0.18 42.70
CA GLU A 194 1.95 -0.62 43.83
C GLU A 194 1.87 -2.12 43.44
N ASP A 195 2.59 -2.90 44.25
CA ASP A 195 2.36 -4.29 44.65
C ASP A 195 2.59 -5.47 43.70
N THR A 196 3.85 -5.91 43.70
CA THR A 196 4.25 -7.30 44.03
C THR A 196 3.30 -7.98 45.03
N SER A 197 2.64 -9.07 44.63
CA SER A 197 2.77 -10.41 45.25
C SER A 197 1.69 -11.40 44.78
N THR A 198 2.16 -12.57 44.34
CA THR A 198 1.60 -13.93 44.49
C THR A 198 0.24 -14.35 43.89
N ASP A 199 0.38 -15.47 43.17
CA ASP A 199 -0.44 -16.67 43.15
C ASP A 199 -1.54 -16.86 42.09
N GLU A 200 -1.15 -17.67 41.10
CA GLU A 200 -1.97 -18.58 40.34
C GLU A 200 -2.73 -19.54 41.28
N THR A 201 -4.05 -19.69 41.10
CA THR A 201 -4.75 -20.99 41.18
C THR A 201 -6.13 -20.91 40.53
N SER A 202 -6.33 -21.82 39.58
CA SER A 202 -7.53 -22.51 39.09
C SER A 202 -8.93 -22.23 39.69
N SER A 203 -9.92 -22.33 38.80
CA SER A 203 -11.16 -23.14 38.92
C SER A 203 -12.49 -22.39 38.70
N ASN A 204 -13.19 -22.81 37.64
CA ASN A 204 -14.65 -22.99 37.50
C ASN A 204 -15.58 -22.41 38.58
N GLN A 205 -16.57 -21.60 38.19
CA GLN A 205 -18.00 -21.99 38.09
C GLN A 205 -18.93 -20.80 37.78
N ASP A 206 -20.06 -21.16 37.16
CA ASP A 206 -21.38 -20.53 37.21
C ASP A 206 -21.65 -19.21 36.48
N THR A 207 -21.99 -19.38 35.20
CA THR A 207 -22.86 -18.46 34.45
C THR A 207 -24.31 -18.62 34.95
N THR A 208 -24.74 -17.74 35.85
CA THR A 208 -26.15 -17.54 36.17
C THR A 208 -26.79 -16.48 35.27
N ASN A 209 -28.02 -16.79 34.89
CA ASN A 209 -28.92 -15.99 34.06
C ASN A 209 -28.98 -14.51 34.47
N THR A 210 -28.77 -13.61 33.51
CA THR A 210 -29.37 -12.28 33.53
C THR A 210 -30.00 -12.01 32.16
N LYS A 211 -31.33 -12.15 32.11
CA LYS A 211 -32.15 -11.55 31.07
C LYS A 211 -32.08 -10.05 31.28
N ASP A 212 -31.46 -9.32 30.35
CA ASP A 212 -31.73 -7.89 30.23
C ASP A 212 -31.76 -7.42 28.78
N LYS A 213 -32.98 -7.01 28.42
CA LYS A 213 -33.38 -6.00 27.42
C LYS A 213 -32.28 -5.51 26.48
N THR A 214 -32.15 -6.16 25.32
CA THR A 214 -31.47 -5.55 24.18
C THR A 214 -32.46 -4.67 23.42
N SER A 215 -32.37 -3.38 23.69
CA SER A 215 -32.64 -2.25 22.79
C SER A 215 -32.80 -2.67 21.33
N LYS A 216 -33.96 -2.40 20.73
CA LYS A 216 -34.10 -2.34 19.26
C LYS A 216 -33.05 -1.36 18.77
N SER A 217 -31.97 -1.85 18.17
CA SER A 217 -31.02 -0.99 17.48
C SER A 217 -31.75 -0.34 16.32
N ASP A 218 -31.81 0.98 16.29
CA ASP A 218 -32.25 1.74 15.11
C ASP A 218 -31.33 1.39 13.94
N TYR A 219 -31.78 0.46 13.10
CA TYR A 219 -31.05 0.04 11.92
C TYR A 219 -31.22 1.12 10.85
N THR A 220 -30.23 1.98 10.72
CA THR A 220 -30.13 2.87 9.55
C THR A 220 -29.63 2.05 8.35
N PRO A 221 -30.36 2.04 7.22
CA PRO A 221 -29.93 1.31 6.05
C PRO A 221 -28.58 1.83 5.52
N PRO A 222 -27.70 0.95 5.01
CA PRO A 222 -26.41 1.34 4.43
C PRO A 222 -26.56 2.32 3.28
N THR A 223 -25.68 3.33 3.20
CA THR A 223 -25.58 4.17 2.01
C THR A 223 -25.02 3.37 0.83
N ILE A 224 -25.43 3.72 -0.40
CA ILE A 224 -24.98 3.05 -1.64
C ILE A 224 -23.45 2.98 -1.73
N TRP A 225 -22.78 4.08 -1.39
CA TRP A 225 -21.32 4.15 -1.43
C TRP A 225 -20.65 3.25 -0.41
N SER A 226 -21.24 3.08 0.77
CA SER A 226 -20.73 2.13 1.77
C SER A 226 -20.80 0.69 1.27
N LEU A 227 -21.83 0.35 0.49
CA LEU A 227 -22.01 -0.95 -0.16
C LEU A 227 -21.01 -1.13 -1.32
N PHE A 228 -20.88 -0.11 -2.16
CA PHE A 228 -20.01 -0.12 -3.32
C PHE A 228 -18.54 -0.33 -2.95
N TRP A 229 -18.00 0.46 -2.00
CA TRP A 229 -16.60 0.34 -1.61
C TRP A 229 -16.26 -1.02 -1.00
N ARG A 230 -17.18 -1.62 -0.22
CA ARG A 230 -17.00 -2.98 0.30
C ARG A 230 -16.99 -4.01 -0.82
N GLN A 231 -17.89 -3.89 -1.79
CA GLN A 231 -17.95 -4.74 -2.96
C GLN A 231 -16.68 -4.61 -3.83
N ALA A 232 -16.15 -3.40 -3.96
CA ALA A 232 -14.92 -3.12 -4.71
C ALA A 232 -13.67 -3.72 -4.05
N LEU A 233 -13.66 -3.83 -2.72
CA LEU A 233 -12.58 -4.53 -2.03
C LEU A 233 -12.70 -6.04 -2.22
N ILE A 234 -13.89 -6.59 -1.94
CA ILE A 234 -14.13 -8.03 -2.02
C ILE A 234 -15.52 -8.26 -2.63
N PRO A 235 -15.60 -8.88 -3.83
CA PRO A 235 -16.87 -9.26 -4.41
C PRO A 235 -17.73 -10.08 -3.44
N GLY A 236 -18.94 -9.61 -3.17
CA GLY A 236 -19.91 -10.22 -2.27
C GLY A 236 -20.03 -9.50 -0.93
N TRP A 237 -19.00 -8.78 -0.48
CA TRP A 237 -19.00 -8.13 0.83
C TRP A 237 -20.05 -7.02 0.95
N GLY A 238 -20.28 -6.25 -0.12
CA GLY A 238 -21.32 -5.23 -0.16
C GLY A 238 -22.71 -5.83 0.11
N HIS A 239 -23.06 -6.91 -0.59
CA HIS A 239 -24.33 -7.61 -0.41
C HIS A 239 -24.45 -8.23 1.00
N LEU A 240 -23.40 -8.85 1.53
CA LEU A 240 -23.39 -9.39 2.89
C LEU A 240 -23.67 -8.29 3.94
N TYR A 241 -23.04 -7.12 3.79
CA TYR A 241 -23.27 -5.98 4.66
C TYR A 241 -24.71 -5.45 4.56
N ALA A 242 -25.28 -5.50 3.35
CA ALA A 242 -26.68 -5.16 3.08
C ALA A 242 -27.69 -6.22 3.58
N LYS A 243 -27.25 -7.20 4.37
CA LYS A 243 -28.02 -8.37 4.85
C LYS A 243 -28.54 -9.28 3.74
N ASP A 244 -27.99 -9.18 2.53
CA ASP A 244 -28.27 -10.11 1.42
C ASP A 244 -27.23 -11.23 1.41
N THR A 245 -27.46 -12.23 2.27
CA THR A 245 -26.51 -13.33 2.50
C THR A 245 -26.38 -14.25 1.29
N LYS A 246 -27.47 -14.49 0.55
CA LYS A 246 -27.48 -15.39 -0.62
C LYS A 246 -26.66 -14.82 -1.76
N THR A 247 -26.94 -13.57 -2.17
CA THR A 247 -26.21 -12.92 -3.26
C THR A 247 -24.76 -12.64 -2.86
N GLY A 248 -24.54 -12.20 -1.61
CA GLY A 248 -23.22 -11.90 -1.10
C GLY A 248 -22.30 -13.12 -1.04
N SER A 249 -22.79 -14.24 -0.50
CA SER A 249 -22.02 -15.49 -0.49
C SER A 249 -21.78 -16.04 -1.90
N ALA A 250 -22.78 -15.98 -2.80
CA ALA A 250 -22.62 -16.46 -4.17
C ALA A 250 -21.47 -15.74 -4.91
N TYR A 251 -21.41 -14.41 -4.83
CA TYR A 251 -20.30 -13.67 -5.44
C TYR A 251 -18.95 -13.92 -4.77
N LEU A 252 -18.94 -14.03 -3.44
CA LEU A 252 -17.72 -14.33 -2.69
C LEU A 252 -17.13 -15.68 -3.12
N PHE A 253 -17.94 -16.74 -3.14
CA PHE A 253 -17.48 -18.06 -3.55
C PHE A 253 -17.14 -18.13 -5.03
N ALA A 254 -17.90 -17.46 -5.91
CA ALA A 254 -17.58 -17.38 -7.33
C ALA A 254 -16.23 -16.68 -7.56
N PHE A 255 -15.99 -15.57 -6.87
CA PHE A 255 -14.73 -14.83 -6.97
C PHE A 255 -13.55 -15.62 -6.41
N LEU A 256 -13.69 -16.22 -5.23
CA LEU A 256 -12.64 -17.06 -4.65
C LEU A 256 -12.33 -18.28 -5.51
N GLY A 257 -13.37 -18.99 -5.97
CA GLY A 257 -13.19 -20.19 -6.81
C GLY A 257 -12.50 -19.87 -8.13
N THR A 258 -12.94 -18.81 -8.83
CA THR A 258 -12.32 -18.39 -10.09
C THR A 258 -10.90 -17.85 -9.89
N SER A 259 -10.64 -17.17 -8.78
CA SER A 259 -9.29 -16.67 -8.44
C SER A 259 -8.32 -17.81 -8.17
N LEU A 260 -8.75 -18.87 -7.46
CA LEU A 260 -7.92 -20.05 -7.22
C LEU A 260 -7.56 -20.77 -8.53
N VAL A 261 -8.53 -20.91 -9.45
CA VAL A 261 -8.27 -21.47 -10.78
C VAL A 261 -7.28 -20.60 -11.57
N ALA A 262 -7.40 -19.27 -11.50
CA ALA A 262 -6.46 -18.38 -12.17
C ALA A 262 -5.03 -18.48 -11.62
N LEU A 263 -4.88 -18.66 -10.30
CA LEU A 263 -3.58 -18.89 -9.66
C LEU A 263 -2.96 -20.22 -10.13
N ASP A 264 -3.74 -21.30 -10.18
CA ASP A 264 -3.28 -22.60 -10.71
C ASP A 264 -2.82 -22.49 -12.19
N GLN A 265 -3.60 -21.80 -13.03
CA GLN A 265 -3.21 -21.55 -14.42
C GLN A 265 -1.95 -20.68 -14.53
N GLN A 266 -1.74 -19.76 -13.59
CA GLN A 266 -0.52 -18.94 -13.55
C GLN A 266 0.72 -19.79 -13.27
N ASP A 267 0.64 -20.71 -12.32
CA ASP A 267 1.75 -21.60 -11.99
C ASP A 267 2.07 -22.55 -13.15
N LEU A 268 1.04 -23.11 -13.80
CA LEU A 268 1.20 -23.95 -14.99
C LEU A 268 1.84 -23.18 -16.16
N TYR A 269 1.45 -21.91 -16.37
CA TYR A 269 2.04 -21.06 -17.38
C TYR A 269 3.52 -20.76 -17.09
N GLN A 270 3.87 -20.40 -15.84
CA GLN A 270 5.26 -20.14 -15.46
C GLN A 270 6.13 -21.39 -15.65
N SER A 271 5.65 -22.55 -15.20
CA SER A 271 6.34 -23.83 -15.38
C SER A 271 6.56 -24.17 -16.86
N SER A 272 5.52 -24.04 -17.70
CA SER A 272 5.64 -24.26 -19.15
C SER A 272 6.65 -23.30 -19.79
N ARG A 273 6.64 -22.02 -19.40
CA ARG A 273 7.57 -21.00 -19.91
C ARG A 273 9.02 -21.29 -19.52
N ASP A 274 9.25 -21.76 -18.29
CA ASP A 274 10.58 -22.13 -17.81
C ASP A 274 11.08 -23.41 -18.50
N HIS A 275 10.22 -24.40 -18.68
CA HIS A 275 10.51 -25.59 -19.49
C HIS A 275 10.85 -25.23 -20.94
N PHE A 276 10.10 -24.33 -21.57
CA PHE A 276 10.40 -23.82 -22.90
C PHE A 276 11.77 -23.14 -22.94
N ARG A 277 12.09 -22.27 -21.96
CA ARG A 277 13.38 -21.59 -21.89
C ARG A 277 14.54 -22.58 -21.75
N ILE A 278 14.41 -23.56 -20.87
CA ILE A 278 15.42 -24.61 -20.68
C ILE A 278 15.60 -25.39 -21.98
N ARG A 279 14.52 -25.88 -22.58
CA ARG A 279 14.60 -26.65 -23.84
C ARG A 279 15.17 -25.83 -24.98
N SER A 280 14.76 -24.58 -25.13
CA SER A 280 15.26 -23.67 -26.16
C SER A 280 16.76 -23.40 -25.99
N ASN A 281 17.22 -23.17 -24.76
CA ASN A 281 18.64 -23.02 -24.45
C ASN A 281 19.42 -24.30 -24.75
N THR A 282 18.89 -25.47 -24.39
CA THR A 282 19.51 -26.77 -24.66
C THR A 282 19.61 -27.05 -26.16
N VAL A 283 18.56 -26.80 -26.93
CA VAL A 283 18.56 -26.94 -28.41
C VAL A 283 19.57 -25.96 -29.02
N THR A 284 19.66 -24.74 -28.50
CA THR A 284 20.65 -23.74 -28.95
C THR A 284 22.08 -24.18 -28.63
N ALA A 285 22.32 -24.72 -27.43
CA ALA A 285 23.62 -25.25 -27.04
C ALA A 285 24.05 -26.43 -27.92
N PHE A 286 23.14 -27.36 -28.22
CA PHE A 286 23.40 -28.45 -29.16
C PHE A 286 23.74 -27.95 -30.56
N ARG A 287 23.05 -26.91 -31.05
CA ARG A 287 23.38 -26.27 -32.35
C ARG A 287 24.76 -25.63 -32.35
N LEU A 288 25.20 -25.05 -31.23
CA LEU A 288 26.55 -24.49 -31.12
C LEU A 288 27.64 -25.58 -31.11
N MET A 289 27.31 -26.80 -30.68
CA MET A 289 28.22 -27.96 -30.70
C MET A 289 28.25 -28.68 -32.06
N ASP A 290 27.22 -28.52 -32.88
CA ASP A 290 27.09 -29.12 -34.21
C ASP A 290 26.73 -28.04 -35.27
N PRO A 291 27.67 -27.11 -35.56
CA PRO A 291 27.40 -25.99 -36.46
C PRO A 291 27.09 -26.43 -37.91
N ASP A 292 27.63 -27.59 -38.31
CA ASP A 292 27.41 -28.17 -39.63
C ASP A 292 26.15 -29.05 -39.69
N ALA A 293 25.43 -29.19 -38.58
CA ALA A 293 24.22 -30.02 -38.43
C ALA A 293 24.41 -31.49 -38.86
N ILE A 294 25.58 -32.06 -38.55
CA ILE A 294 25.98 -33.43 -38.90
C ILE A 294 25.15 -34.46 -38.11
N TYR A 295 24.83 -34.16 -36.85
CA TYR A 295 24.15 -35.05 -35.91
C TYR A 295 22.72 -34.61 -35.62
N ILE A 296 22.44 -33.30 -35.60
CA ILE A 296 21.12 -32.75 -35.32
C ILE A 296 20.68 -31.87 -36.49
N PRO A 297 19.76 -32.35 -37.35
CA PRO A 297 19.29 -31.56 -38.48
C PRO A 297 18.65 -30.25 -38.02
N TYR A 298 18.89 -29.16 -38.76
CA TYR A 298 18.39 -27.81 -38.43
C TYR A 298 16.89 -27.77 -38.09
N TYR A 299 16.09 -28.55 -38.84
CA TYR A 299 14.64 -28.62 -38.69
C TYR A 299 14.17 -29.35 -37.42
N ALA A 300 14.98 -30.26 -36.85
CA ALA A 300 14.62 -30.97 -35.63
C ALA A 300 14.53 -30.00 -34.44
N GLY A 301 15.50 -29.09 -34.33
CA GLY A 301 15.49 -28.05 -33.30
C GLY A 301 14.35 -27.03 -33.48
N THR A 302 13.96 -26.71 -34.73
CA THR A 302 12.82 -25.81 -34.97
C THR A 302 11.50 -26.48 -34.61
N LEU A 303 11.30 -27.76 -34.95
CA LEU A 303 10.07 -28.51 -34.62
C LEU A 303 9.86 -28.64 -33.12
N VAL A 304 10.92 -28.96 -32.37
CA VAL A 304 10.88 -29.04 -30.90
C VAL A 304 10.55 -27.66 -30.31
N ASN A 305 11.19 -26.60 -30.78
CA ASN A 305 10.91 -25.25 -30.30
C ASN A 305 9.49 -24.79 -30.65
N THR A 306 8.97 -25.07 -31.84
CA THR A 306 7.61 -24.70 -32.22
C THR A 306 6.57 -25.46 -31.38
N HIS A 307 6.78 -26.75 -31.13
CA HIS A 307 5.87 -27.54 -30.30
C HIS A 307 5.83 -27.02 -28.86
N ASN A 308 6.99 -26.79 -28.25
CA ASN A 308 7.05 -26.23 -26.89
C ASN A 308 6.52 -24.79 -26.82
N ALA A 309 6.71 -23.98 -27.88
CA ALA A 309 6.17 -22.63 -27.95
C ALA A 309 4.63 -22.62 -28.04
N GLU A 310 4.05 -23.59 -28.74
CA GLU A 310 2.59 -23.77 -28.80
C GLU A 310 2.02 -24.14 -27.42
N ASP A 311 2.72 -25.03 -26.70
CA ASP A 311 2.37 -25.41 -25.32
C ASP A 311 2.31 -24.19 -24.39
N VAL A 312 3.33 -23.31 -24.44
CA VAL A 312 3.34 -22.06 -23.68
C VAL A 312 2.18 -21.14 -24.08
N ARG A 313 1.88 -21.05 -25.37
CA ARG A 313 0.77 -20.23 -25.89
C ARG A 313 -0.57 -20.74 -25.42
N GLU A 314 -0.78 -22.05 -25.41
CA GLU A 314 -2.00 -22.69 -24.90
C GLU A 314 -2.19 -22.39 -23.40
N ARG A 315 -1.13 -22.52 -22.60
CA ARG A 315 -1.17 -22.15 -21.16
C ARG A 315 -1.42 -20.66 -20.96
N GLN A 316 -0.83 -19.80 -21.79
CA GLN A 316 -1.09 -18.36 -21.75
C GLN A 316 -2.56 -18.06 -22.04
N PHE A 317 -3.15 -18.72 -23.04
CA PHE A 317 -4.56 -18.56 -23.38
C PHE A 317 -5.48 -19.02 -22.25
N ALA A 318 -5.18 -20.15 -21.61
CA ALA A 318 -5.91 -20.65 -20.45
C ALA A 318 -5.85 -19.66 -19.27
N LEU A 319 -4.66 -19.11 -18.97
CA LEU A 319 -4.48 -18.07 -17.95
C LEU A 319 -5.29 -16.81 -18.29
N GLN A 320 -5.19 -16.29 -19.52
CA GLN A 320 -5.96 -15.12 -19.96
C GLN A 320 -7.48 -15.35 -19.85
N THR A 321 -7.94 -16.54 -20.20
CA THR A 321 -9.35 -16.94 -20.07
C THR A 321 -9.77 -16.94 -18.61
N SER A 322 -8.97 -17.53 -17.71
CA SER A 322 -9.27 -17.57 -16.27
C SER A 322 -9.31 -16.16 -15.65
N LEU A 323 -8.35 -15.29 -15.99
CA LEU A 323 -8.33 -13.89 -15.55
C LEU A 323 -9.52 -13.10 -16.09
N THR A 324 -9.94 -13.38 -17.33
CA THR A 324 -11.14 -12.77 -17.93
C THR A 324 -12.40 -13.19 -17.17
N ILE A 325 -12.51 -14.45 -16.76
CA ILE A 325 -13.62 -14.94 -15.94
C ILE A 325 -13.63 -14.24 -14.57
N VAL A 326 -12.49 -14.17 -13.88
CA VAL A 326 -12.36 -13.46 -12.59
C VAL A 326 -12.78 -12.00 -12.74
N GLY A 327 -12.27 -11.31 -13.76
CA GLY A 327 -12.62 -9.92 -14.06
C GLY A 327 -14.10 -9.74 -14.37
N THR A 328 -14.71 -10.68 -15.10
CA THR A 328 -16.15 -10.67 -15.40
C THR A 328 -16.98 -10.83 -14.14
N VAL A 329 -16.65 -11.80 -13.27
CA VAL A 329 -17.33 -11.97 -11.97
C VAL A 329 -17.22 -10.71 -11.13
N TYR A 330 -16.03 -10.12 -11.05
CA TYR A 330 -15.78 -8.89 -10.32
C TYR A 330 -16.65 -7.73 -10.84
N LEU A 331 -16.64 -7.47 -12.15
CA LEU A 331 -17.41 -6.38 -12.77
C LEU A 331 -18.92 -6.57 -12.64
N VAL A 332 -19.42 -7.79 -12.88
CA VAL A 332 -20.84 -8.12 -12.70
C VAL A 332 -21.26 -7.87 -11.26
N SER A 333 -20.41 -8.25 -10.30
CA SER A 333 -20.70 -8.05 -8.87
C SER A 333 -20.77 -6.55 -8.50
N LEU A 334 -19.93 -5.71 -9.10
CA LEU A 334 -19.95 -4.26 -8.91
C LEU A 334 -21.18 -3.62 -9.55
N ALA A 335 -21.52 -4.01 -10.77
CA ALA A 335 -22.74 -3.54 -11.42
C ALA A 335 -23.98 -3.93 -10.61
N HIS A 336 -24.00 -5.15 -10.08
CA HIS A 336 -25.14 -5.65 -9.30
C HIS A 336 -25.32 -4.90 -7.97
N ILE A 337 -24.24 -4.58 -7.25
CA ILE A 337 -24.37 -3.78 -6.01
C ILE A 337 -24.81 -2.34 -6.30
N LEU A 338 -24.40 -1.75 -7.42
CA LEU A 338 -24.84 -0.41 -7.82
C LEU A 338 -26.34 -0.39 -8.13
N ILE A 339 -26.82 -1.36 -8.90
CA ILE A 339 -28.24 -1.49 -9.25
C ILE A 339 -29.08 -1.76 -7.99
N THR A 340 -28.68 -2.74 -7.16
CA THR A 340 -29.42 -3.08 -5.95
C THR A 340 -29.32 -1.99 -4.88
N GLY A 341 -28.19 -1.30 -4.79
CA GLY A 341 -28.03 -0.13 -3.93
C GLY A 341 -28.97 1.01 -4.35
N TYR A 342 -29.10 1.28 -5.65
CA TYR A 342 -30.00 2.31 -6.17
C TYR A 342 -31.48 1.96 -5.96
N GLN A 343 -31.85 0.69 -6.15
CA GLN A 343 -33.21 0.19 -5.93
C GLN A 343 -33.63 0.17 -4.46
N ARG A 344 -32.67 0.20 -3.52
CA ARG A 344 -32.91 0.24 -2.06
C ARG A 344 -33.19 1.64 -1.52
N LYS A 345 -33.39 2.65 -2.38
CA LYS A 345 -33.82 3.98 -1.93
C LYS A 345 -35.16 3.90 -1.17
N ASP A 346 -35.09 4.10 0.14
CA ASP A 346 -36.27 4.32 0.97
C ASP A 346 -37.06 5.54 0.45
N PRO A 347 -38.40 5.48 0.42
CA PRO A 347 -39.25 6.56 -0.08
C PRO A 347 -39.20 7.86 0.76
N GLU A 348 -38.49 7.93 1.88
CA GLU A 348 -38.53 9.08 2.79
C GLU A 348 -37.23 9.89 2.96
N GLN A 349 -36.13 9.59 2.25
CA GLN A 349 -34.87 10.36 2.41
C GLN A 349 -34.43 11.09 1.14
N HIS A 350 -35.37 11.74 0.45
CA HIS A 350 -35.05 12.64 -0.66
C HIS A 350 -35.47 14.07 -0.38
N LYS A 351 -34.62 14.78 0.38
CA LYS A 351 -34.34 16.17 0.07
C LYS A 351 -32.82 16.37 0.06
N PRO A 352 -32.22 16.89 -1.02
CA PRO A 352 -30.95 17.58 -0.88
C PRO A 352 -31.19 18.74 0.08
N GLY A 353 -30.58 18.66 1.25
CA GLY A 353 -30.77 19.63 2.32
C GLY A 353 -29.43 20.01 2.89
N MET A 354 -29.09 21.29 2.79
CA MET A 354 -28.09 21.89 3.65
C MET A 354 -28.74 22.05 5.02
N SER A 355 -28.44 21.16 5.97
CA SER A 355 -28.85 21.38 7.35
C SER A 355 -27.77 22.18 8.06
N MET A 356 -28.01 23.48 8.21
CA MET A 356 -27.26 24.32 9.14
C MET A 356 -28.05 24.35 10.45
N GLY A 357 -27.62 23.53 11.40
CA GLY A 357 -28.20 23.50 12.75
C GLY A 357 -27.18 23.98 13.75
N VAL A 358 -27.50 25.05 14.48
CA VAL A 358 -26.79 25.37 15.71
C VAL A 358 -27.31 24.38 16.76
N LYS A 359 -26.54 23.34 17.05
CA LYS A 359 -26.84 22.45 18.17
C LYS A 359 -26.14 23.00 19.41
N ALA A 360 -26.88 23.16 20.49
CA ALA A 360 -26.25 23.18 21.81
C ALA A 360 -25.80 21.75 22.11
N ASP A 361 -24.57 21.58 22.60
CA ASP A 361 -24.08 20.28 23.03
C ASP A 361 -24.98 19.74 24.17
N ASP A 362 -25.51 18.54 23.93
CA ASP A 362 -26.22 17.63 24.85
C ASP A 362 -27.56 18.08 25.52
N PRO A 363 -28.52 17.14 25.70
CA PRO A 363 -29.74 17.35 26.46
C PRO A 363 -29.44 17.12 27.95
N GLY A 364 -28.64 18.02 28.54
CA GLY A 364 -28.38 18.01 29.96
C GLY A 364 -28.02 19.42 30.40
N TYR A 365 -28.86 20.01 31.23
CA TYR A 365 -28.72 21.35 31.82
C TYR A 365 -29.26 22.51 30.98
N ILE A 366 -30.56 22.72 31.18
CA ILE A 366 -31.29 23.94 30.88
C ILE A 366 -30.63 25.09 31.68
N THR A 367 -30.36 26.21 31.01
CA THR A 367 -29.84 27.49 31.55
C THR A 367 -28.32 27.63 31.71
N ARG A 368 -27.59 27.73 30.59
CA ARG A 368 -26.44 28.64 30.52
C ARG A 368 -26.54 29.50 29.27
N SER A 369 -26.28 30.79 29.48
CA SER A 369 -26.32 31.83 28.46
C SER A 369 -25.48 31.44 27.25
N LEU A 370 -25.98 31.76 26.05
CA LEU A 370 -25.26 31.67 24.77
C LEU A 370 -23.91 32.38 24.88
N ASP A 371 -22.87 31.63 25.24
CA ASP A 371 -21.49 32.09 25.19
C ASP A 371 -21.01 31.96 23.73
N PRO A 372 -20.68 33.07 23.04
CA PRO A 372 -20.26 33.05 21.65
C PRO A 372 -19.01 32.20 21.39
N GLN A 373 -18.25 31.87 22.44
CA GLN A 373 -16.99 31.12 22.33
C GLN A 373 -17.18 29.60 22.17
N TYR A 374 -18.39 29.09 22.41
CA TYR A 374 -18.74 27.66 22.28
C TYR A 374 -19.71 27.38 21.13
N LEU A 375 -19.91 28.35 20.25
CA LEU A 375 -20.72 28.19 19.05
C LEU A 375 -19.92 27.37 18.02
N LYS A 376 -20.17 26.06 18.01
CA LYS A 376 -19.61 25.18 17.00
C LYS A 376 -20.50 25.20 15.76
N MET A 377 -19.93 25.66 14.65
CA MET A 377 -20.62 25.73 13.37
C MET A 377 -20.18 24.53 12.53
N ASP A 378 -20.95 23.44 12.61
CA ASP A 378 -20.68 22.25 11.82
C ASP A 378 -21.31 22.39 10.43
N ILE A 379 -20.45 22.48 9.41
CA ILE A 379 -20.85 22.48 8.01
C ILE A 379 -20.64 21.07 7.46
N LEU A 380 -21.73 20.29 7.42
CA LEU A 380 -21.74 18.97 6.80
C LEU A 380 -22.03 19.12 5.30
N TYR A 381 -21.02 18.83 4.50
CA TYR A 381 -21.11 18.85 3.04
C TYR A 381 -21.24 17.42 2.52
N SER A 382 -22.43 17.06 2.03
CA SER A 382 -22.66 15.81 1.31
C SER A 382 -22.78 16.12 -0.18
N ILE A 383 -21.69 15.94 -0.92
CA ILE A 383 -21.68 16.01 -2.39
C ILE A 383 -21.82 14.60 -2.92
N PHE A 384 -22.83 14.36 -3.75
CA PHE A 384 -22.81 13.22 -4.67
C PHE A 384 -23.27 13.68 -6.06
N PHE A 385 -22.53 13.23 -7.08
CA PHE A 385 -22.95 13.20 -8.48
C PHE A 385 -24.01 12.11 -8.68
#